data_AF-A0A842USR6-F1
#
_entry.id   AF-A0A842USR6-F1
#
_cell.length_a   1.000
_cell.length_b   1.000
_cell.length_c   1.000
_cell.angle_alpha   90.00
_cell.angle_beta   90.00
_cell.angle_gamma   90.00
#
_symmetry.space_group_name_H-M   'P 1'
#
loop_
_entity.id
_entity.type
_entity.pdbx_description
1 polymer ?
#
loop_
_entity_poly.entity_id
_entity_poly.type
_entity_poly.pdbx_seq_one_letter_code
_entity_poly.pdbx_strand_id
1 'polypeptide(L)'
;MAISDKFKLEVSEKKTKPEDVKLRKELGGLIILIFLFLIQLLDNFTRYRGGSINFYAWTLFFVIYAIIALRFQRRFGDTYWILTIYFLTAFLIPYFYPRLLPYLGGSLGAMLVTFNPLWVLYLLFKHSEYYPRLNFAYMVFWIALLTFSFMPQVQMYAQEQGYGTSAYSPAIAIRYMGSTIAKAWTSLWTGVEQIQTEIGKEILRTQKVISGDYYTGEIDESAQKPLGVFLQPLKAAQPTFYTDQPATVYTTLRAETIAEPITIQLACTADKTPASRIIPKNQFIVEASEEQSIDCVFDRGALKAKNYNFQLTANFDYTTRSYQLVYTMDRDKLRETRRDFAQGLPGAKDPLEGFPDRNPKTKYTPGPIMIGIGGDIGKGKQPYGVPEEDKRGPTVGVTIDNLWTGTLKEIKSILIYTPKGIEITDVNGIEIITEKVESCTDLPEEDRIRCDDTVENIYYVPQQEINRVNQEEKDIIAYTFRAHTKITDYSRLVGAEPLQKNFKVTAKYKYRYTTKRAITVAKAPAT
;
A
#
# COMPACT_ATOMS: atom_id res chain seq x y z
N MET A 1 67.81 -39.07 -44.10
CA MET A 1 68.59 -39.68 -43.00
C MET A 1 68.50 -38.72 -41.82
N ALA A 2 67.52 -38.90 -40.94
CA ALA A 2 67.53 -39.82 -39.80
C ALA A 2 68.23 -39.19 -38.58
N ILE A 3 67.43 -38.73 -37.61
CA ILE A 3 67.50 -39.02 -36.17
C ILE A 3 66.15 -38.58 -35.58
N SER A 4 65.22 -39.52 -35.53
CA SER A 4 64.02 -39.50 -34.72
C SER A 4 63.95 -40.90 -34.16
N ASP A 5 64.45 -41.11 -32.94
CA ASP A 5 64.03 -42.23 -32.11
C ASP A 5 64.67 -42.18 -30.72
N LYS A 6 63.86 -42.61 -29.75
CA LYS A 6 64.18 -42.96 -28.35
C LYS A 6 64.22 -41.83 -27.32
N PHE A 7 63.04 -41.41 -26.91
CA PHE A 7 62.70 -41.32 -25.48
C PHE A 7 61.24 -41.71 -25.26
N LYS A 8 60.95 -43.02 -25.40
CA LYS A 8 59.71 -43.63 -24.91
C LYS A 8 59.88 -43.83 -23.39
N LEU A 9 59.35 -42.89 -22.61
CA LEU A 9 59.08 -43.11 -21.20
C LEU A 9 57.98 -44.19 -21.10
N GLU A 10 58.37 -45.41 -20.77
CA GLU A 10 57.46 -46.45 -20.27
C GLU A 10 56.86 -45.96 -18.94
N VAL A 11 55.75 -45.23 -19.03
CA VAL A 11 54.85 -45.06 -17.91
C VAL A 11 54.19 -46.42 -17.70
N SER A 12 54.72 -47.18 -16.75
CA SER A 12 54.10 -48.40 -16.21
C SER A 12 52.69 -48.04 -15.72
N GLU A 13 51.71 -48.25 -16.60
CA GLU A 13 50.30 -48.10 -16.30
C GLU A 13 49.93 -49.23 -15.32
N LYS A 14 50.11 -48.97 -14.02
CA LYS A 14 49.58 -49.84 -12.96
C LYS A 14 48.07 -49.95 -13.21
N LYS A 15 47.63 -51.06 -13.80
CA LYS A 15 46.23 -51.47 -13.87
C LYS A 15 45.71 -51.57 -12.43
N THR A 16 45.18 -50.48 -11.91
CA THR A 16 44.43 -50.45 -10.66
C THR A 16 43.33 -51.49 -10.77
N LYS A 17 43.30 -52.43 -9.83
CA LYS A 17 42.30 -53.50 -9.85
C LYS A 17 40.91 -52.84 -9.85
N PRO A 18 39.94 -53.37 -10.60
CA PRO A 18 38.59 -52.80 -10.66
C PRO A 18 37.93 -52.67 -9.27
N GLU A 19 38.36 -53.47 -8.30
CA GLU A 19 37.96 -53.35 -6.89
C GLU A 19 38.44 -52.04 -6.23
N ASP A 20 39.67 -51.58 -6.51
CA ASP A 20 40.21 -50.32 -5.96
C ASP A 20 39.46 -49.09 -6.52
N VAL A 21 38.99 -49.18 -7.77
CA VAL A 21 38.21 -48.12 -8.43
C VAL A 21 36.80 -48.03 -7.82
N LYS A 22 36.20 -49.17 -7.44
CA LYS A 22 34.91 -49.21 -6.74
C LYS A 22 35.04 -48.65 -5.33
N LEU A 23 36.06 -49.08 -4.57
CA LEU A 23 36.31 -48.62 -3.21
C LEU A 23 36.59 -47.11 -3.14
N ARG A 24 37.38 -46.54 -4.07
CA ARG A 24 37.62 -45.09 -4.13
C ARG A 24 36.36 -44.29 -4.46
N LYS A 25 35.47 -44.82 -5.29
CA LYS A 25 34.18 -44.16 -5.60
C LYS A 25 33.24 -44.19 -4.40
N GLU A 26 33.20 -45.30 -3.67
CA GLU A 26 32.38 -45.46 -2.47
C GLU A 26 32.89 -44.57 -1.31
N LEU A 27 34.21 -44.56 -1.07
CA LEU A 27 34.84 -43.72 -0.05
C LEU A 27 34.63 -42.22 -0.32
N GLY A 28 34.73 -41.80 -1.59
CA GLY A 28 34.47 -40.41 -1.98
C GLY A 28 33.03 -39.98 -1.72
N GLY A 29 32.05 -40.86 -1.98
CA GLY A 29 30.65 -40.60 -1.66
C GLY A 29 30.41 -40.48 -0.16
N LEU A 30 31.02 -41.36 0.65
CA LEU A 30 30.90 -41.33 2.11
C LEU A 30 31.46 -40.04 2.71
N ILE A 31 32.63 -39.58 2.25
CA ILE A 31 33.25 -38.34 2.73
C ILE A 31 32.34 -37.13 2.45
N ILE A 32 31.74 -37.08 1.25
CA ILE A 32 30.80 -36.01 0.88
C ILE A 32 29.56 -36.05 1.77
N LEU A 33 29.01 -37.23 2.06
CA LEU A 33 27.85 -37.37 2.95
C LEU A 33 28.16 -36.93 4.38
N ILE A 34 29.33 -37.30 4.93
CA ILE A 34 29.77 -36.86 6.27
C ILE A 34 29.95 -35.35 6.30
N PHE A 35 30.56 -34.77 5.26
CA PHE A 35 30.76 -33.33 5.16
C PHE A 35 29.43 -32.56 5.12
N LEU A 36 28.49 -33.02 4.29
CA LEU A 36 27.13 -32.45 4.22
C LEU A 36 26.40 -32.56 5.56
N PHE A 37 26.56 -33.68 6.27
CA PHE A 37 25.99 -33.87 7.60
C PHE A 37 26.58 -32.90 8.65
N LEU A 38 27.89 -32.67 8.63
CA LEU A 38 28.56 -31.72 9.54
C LEU A 38 28.13 -30.27 9.26
N ILE A 39 28.00 -29.89 7.98
CA ILE A 39 27.44 -28.58 7.61
C ILE A 39 26.01 -28.44 8.12
N GLN A 40 25.19 -29.48 8.00
CA GLN A 40 23.82 -29.46 8.50
C GLN A 40 23.73 -29.34 10.02
N LEU A 41 24.62 -30.01 10.77
CA LEU A 41 24.71 -29.83 12.21
C LEU A 41 25.06 -28.39 12.56
N LEU A 42 26.10 -27.84 11.91
CA LEU A 42 26.50 -26.45 12.09
C LEU A 42 25.35 -25.48 11.76
N ASP A 43 24.60 -25.74 10.70
CA ASP A 43 23.43 -24.97 10.28
C ASP A 43 22.33 -24.95 11.35
N ASN A 44 21.95 -26.13 11.86
CA ASN A 44 20.95 -26.23 12.91
C ASN A 44 21.39 -25.49 14.17
N PHE A 45 22.67 -25.51 14.53
CA PHE A 45 23.16 -24.75 15.69
C PHE A 45 23.26 -23.24 15.44
N THR A 46 23.49 -22.80 14.20
CA THR A 46 23.67 -21.38 13.86
C THR A 46 22.38 -20.66 13.48
N ARG A 47 21.38 -21.35 12.91
CA ARG A 47 20.05 -20.80 12.57
C ARG A 47 19.28 -20.31 13.79
N TYR A 48 19.41 -20.98 14.93
CA TYR A 48 18.79 -20.55 16.19
C TYR A 48 19.36 -19.24 16.76
N ARG A 49 20.50 -18.75 16.27
CA ARG A 49 21.13 -17.50 16.74
C ARG A 49 20.76 -16.24 15.92
N GLY A 50 19.91 -16.34 14.90
CA GLY A 50 19.23 -15.19 14.29
C GLY A 50 20.10 -14.11 13.61
N GLY A 51 21.35 -14.39 13.22
CA GLY A 51 22.26 -13.41 12.63
C GLY A 51 22.18 -13.29 11.10
N SER A 52 22.29 -12.06 10.57
CA SER A 52 22.41 -11.76 9.12
C SER A 52 23.62 -12.43 8.44
N ILE A 53 24.64 -12.78 9.21
CA ILE A 53 25.82 -13.54 8.77
C ILE A 53 25.42 -14.89 8.14
N ASN A 54 24.32 -15.49 8.59
CA ASN A 54 23.83 -16.75 8.04
C ASN A 54 23.44 -16.60 6.56
N PHE A 55 22.79 -15.50 6.17
CA PHE A 55 22.36 -15.32 4.78
C PHE A 55 23.53 -15.33 3.79
N TYR A 56 24.57 -14.54 4.06
CA TYR A 56 25.73 -14.44 3.18
C TYR A 56 26.55 -15.73 3.11
N ALA A 57 26.69 -16.44 4.25
CA ALA A 57 27.33 -17.75 4.28
C ALA A 57 26.54 -18.76 3.42
N TRP A 58 25.22 -18.76 3.51
CA TRP A 58 24.35 -19.64 2.70
C TRP A 58 24.36 -19.31 1.21
N THR A 59 24.38 -18.03 0.83
CA THR A 59 24.56 -17.62 -0.57
C THR A 59 25.89 -18.13 -1.12
N LEU A 60 26.97 -18.01 -0.33
CA LEU A 60 28.29 -18.50 -0.73
C LEU A 60 28.31 -20.03 -0.88
N PHE A 61 27.73 -20.77 0.07
CA PHE A 61 27.60 -22.23 -0.03
C PHE A 61 26.74 -22.66 -1.21
N PHE A 62 25.65 -21.93 -1.51
CA PHE A 62 24.81 -22.19 -2.68
C PHE A 62 25.58 -21.99 -3.98
N VAL A 63 26.38 -20.92 -4.09
CA VAL A 63 27.21 -20.67 -5.27
C VAL A 63 28.28 -21.76 -5.43
N ILE A 64 28.96 -22.15 -4.35
CA ILE A 64 29.95 -23.24 -4.37
C ILE A 64 29.28 -24.56 -4.77
N TYR A 65 28.12 -24.87 -4.19
CA TYR A 65 27.35 -26.05 -4.57
C TYR A 65 26.93 -26.00 -6.03
N ALA A 66 26.37 -24.89 -6.52
CA ALA A 66 25.95 -24.75 -7.91
C ALA A 66 27.12 -24.98 -8.88
N ILE A 67 28.32 -24.46 -8.56
CA ILE A 67 29.53 -24.69 -9.35
C ILE A 67 29.93 -26.18 -9.37
N ILE A 68 29.92 -26.83 -8.21
CA ILE A 68 30.23 -28.27 -8.10
C ILE A 68 29.16 -29.10 -8.82
N ALA A 69 27.89 -28.78 -8.61
CA ALA A 69 26.76 -29.50 -9.16
C ALA A 69 26.74 -29.39 -10.69
N LEU A 70 26.95 -28.20 -11.26
CA LEU A 70 27.07 -28.00 -12.71
C LEU A 70 28.24 -28.79 -13.30
N ARG A 71 29.38 -28.86 -12.60
CA ARG A 71 30.56 -29.61 -13.06
C ARG A 71 30.37 -31.12 -13.03
N PHE A 72 29.53 -31.63 -12.13
CA PHE A 72 29.31 -33.07 -11.92
C PHE A 72 27.91 -33.57 -12.30
N GLN A 73 27.08 -32.74 -12.96
CA GLN A 73 25.68 -33.04 -13.29
C GLN A 73 25.50 -34.40 -14.00
N ARG A 74 26.34 -34.68 -15.01
CA ARG A 74 26.30 -35.97 -15.75
C ARG A 74 26.62 -37.19 -14.89
N ARG A 75 27.32 -37.02 -13.77
CA ARG A 75 27.75 -38.11 -12.89
C ARG A 75 26.73 -38.45 -11.81
N PHE A 76 25.91 -37.47 -11.40
CA PHE A 76 24.96 -37.63 -10.30
C PHE A 76 23.52 -37.98 -10.77
N GLY A 77 23.21 -37.82 -12.06
CA GLY A 77 21.89 -38.21 -12.60
C GLY A 77 20.74 -37.52 -11.85
N ASP A 78 19.68 -38.25 -11.52
CA ASP A 78 18.51 -37.72 -10.80
C ASP A 78 18.83 -37.18 -9.40
N THR A 79 19.93 -37.65 -8.78
CA THR A 79 20.40 -37.16 -7.47
C THR A 79 20.79 -35.68 -7.54
N TYR A 80 21.17 -35.17 -8.71
CA TYR A 80 21.46 -33.75 -8.93
C TYR A 80 20.24 -32.86 -8.71
N TRP A 81 19.07 -33.25 -9.24
CA TRP A 81 17.85 -32.45 -9.12
C TRP A 81 17.35 -32.40 -7.68
N ILE A 82 17.45 -33.52 -6.97
CA ILE A 82 17.07 -33.62 -5.55
C ILE A 82 17.95 -32.68 -4.69
N LEU A 83 19.26 -32.70 -4.91
CA LEU A 83 20.18 -31.81 -4.21
C LEU A 83 19.97 -30.33 -4.60
N THR A 84 19.61 -30.03 -5.84
CA THR A 84 19.37 -28.65 -6.31
C THR A 84 18.10 -28.06 -5.71
N ILE A 85 17.00 -28.81 -5.71
CA ILE A 85 15.74 -28.41 -5.04
C ILE A 85 16.02 -28.20 -3.54
N TYR A 86 16.84 -29.04 -2.93
CA TYR A 86 17.23 -28.91 -1.52
C TYR A 86 18.06 -27.66 -1.21
N PHE A 87 19.05 -27.34 -2.02
CA PHE A 87 19.84 -26.11 -1.84
C PHE A 87 18.96 -24.86 -2.02
N LEU A 88 18.00 -24.91 -2.94
CA LEU A 88 16.98 -23.88 -3.11
C LEU A 88 16.08 -23.76 -1.87
N THR A 89 15.56 -24.86 -1.32
CA THR A 89 14.73 -24.79 -0.12
C THR A 89 15.54 -24.36 1.11
N ALA A 90 16.76 -24.84 1.27
CA ALA A 90 17.66 -24.44 2.36
C ALA A 90 18.07 -22.95 2.27
N PHE A 91 18.11 -22.37 1.07
CA PHE A 91 18.37 -20.95 0.84
C PHE A 91 17.11 -20.08 1.04
N LEU A 92 15.98 -20.50 0.48
CA LEU A 92 14.74 -19.75 0.52
C LEU A 92 14.07 -19.79 1.90
N ILE A 93 14.14 -20.92 2.61
CA ILE A 93 13.51 -21.08 3.91
C ILE A 93 14.01 -20.01 4.89
N PRO A 94 15.30 -19.79 5.15
CA PRO A 94 15.76 -18.73 6.05
C PRO A 94 15.31 -17.32 5.68
N TYR A 95 15.10 -17.04 4.38
CA TYR A 95 14.60 -15.73 3.93
C TYR A 95 13.10 -15.56 4.22
N PHE A 96 12.30 -16.59 3.96
CA PHE A 96 10.87 -16.57 4.21
C PHE A 96 10.50 -16.89 5.65
N TYR A 97 11.37 -17.57 6.40
CA TYR A 97 11.10 -18.12 7.72
C TYR A 97 10.75 -17.04 8.75
N PRO A 98 11.49 -15.91 8.88
CA PRO A 98 11.08 -14.82 9.77
C PRO A 98 9.72 -14.21 9.42
N ARG A 99 9.35 -14.20 8.13
CA ARG A 99 8.05 -13.70 7.65
C ARG A 99 6.94 -14.71 7.85
N LEU A 100 7.25 -16.01 7.80
CA LEU A 100 6.31 -17.11 8.01
C LEU A 100 6.14 -17.47 9.49
N LEU A 101 7.12 -17.16 10.34
CA LEU A 101 7.16 -17.52 11.76
C LEU A 101 5.90 -17.10 12.54
N PRO A 102 5.37 -15.87 12.37
CA PRO A 102 4.15 -15.45 13.07
C PRO A 102 2.94 -16.32 12.71
N TYR A 103 2.93 -16.89 11.51
CA TYR A 103 1.83 -17.67 10.97
C TYR A 103 1.97 -19.16 11.28
N LEU A 104 3.19 -19.71 11.23
CA LEU A 104 3.43 -21.15 11.45
C LEU A 104 3.35 -21.54 12.94
N GLY A 105 3.44 -20.59 13.86
CA GLY A 105 3.55 -20.86 15.29
C GLY A 105 4.95 -21.35 15.65
N GLY A 106 5.46 -20.95 16.83
CA GLY A 106 6.86 -21.17 17.21
C GLY A 106 7.29 -22.65 17.23
N SER A 107 6.37 -23.57 17.57
CA SER A 107 6.64 -25.00 17.59
C SER A 107 6.80 -25.59 16.19
N LEU A 108 5.94 -25.22 15.24
CA LEU A 108 6.00 -25.76 13.89
C LEU A 108 7.18 -25.21 13.08
N GLY A 109 7.48 -23.92 13.24
CA GLY A 109 8.66 -23.34 12.63
C GLY A 109 9.92 -24.12 13.05
N ALA A 110 10.04 -24.41 14.34
CA ALA A 110 11.10 -25.26 14.86
C ALA A 110 11.07 -26.67 14.26
N MET A 111 9.88 -27.29 14.08
CA MET A 111 9.77 -28.59 13.41
C MET A 111 10.29 -28.54 11.97
N LEU A 112 9.81 -27.61 11.15
CA LEU A 112 10.20 -27.51 9.74
C LEU A 112 11.70 -27.24 9.57
N VAL A 113 12.30 -26.47 10.48
CA VAL A 113 13.75 -26.24 10.51
C VAL A 113 14.49 -27.52 10.93
N THR A 114 13.99 -28.22 11.95
CA THR A 114 14.61 -29.47 12.47
C THR A 114 14.48 -30.64 11.48
N PHE A 115 13.37 -30.73 10.74
CA PHE A 115 13.10 -31.74 9.70
C PHE A 115 13.73 -31.41 8.34
N ASN A 116 14.45 -30.28 8.21
CA ASN A 116 15.08 -29.88 6.95
C ASN A 116 16.29 -30.74 6.51
N PRO A 117 16.53 -31.96 7.05
CA PRO A 117 17.30 -32.95 6.31
C PRO A 117 16.55 -34.26 6.03
N LEU A 118 15.23 -34.22 5.79
CA LEU A 118 14.46 -35.39 5.30
C LEU A 118 15.08 -36.04 4.05
N TRP A 119 15.83 -35.29 3.24
CA TRP A 119 16.55 -35.83 2.09
C TRP A 119 17.78 -36.67 2.48
N VAL A 120 18.44 -36.41 3.61
CA VAL A 120 19.54 -37.27 4.09
C VAL A 120 18.99 -38.63 4.50
N LEU A 121 17.81 -38.62 5.13
CA LEU A 121 17.05 -39.85 5.37
C LEU A 121 16.70 -40.52 4.03
N TYR A 122 16.15 -39.79 3.06
CA TYR A 122 15.84 -40.34 1.73
C TYR A 122 17.08 -40.93 1.02
N LEU A 123 18.23 -40.25 1.03
CA LEU A 123 19.46 -40.74 0.39
C LEU A 123 20.02 -41.96 1.11
N LEU A 124 19.97 -42.00 2.45
CA LEU A 124 20.38 -43.16 3.23
C LEU A 124 19.43 -44.34 3.06
N PHE A 125 18.13 -44.10 2.86
CA PHE A 125 17.16 -45.14 2.51
C PHE A 125 17.40 -45.67 1.09
N LYS A 126 17.56 -44.77 0.11
CA LYS A 126 17.80 -45.12 -1.30
C LYS A 126 19.12 -45.87 -1.51
N HIS A 127 20.12 -45.58 -0.69
CA HIS A 127 21.44 -46.24 -0.72
C HIS A 127 21.69 -47.16 0.49
N SER A 128 20.61 -47.63 1.14
CA SER A 128 20.70 -48.43 2.37
C SER A 128 21.47 -49.74 2.19
N GLU A 129 21.44 -50.30 0.98
CA GLU A 129 22.19 -51.50 0.59
C GLU A 129 23.71 -51.33 0.74
N TYR A 130 24.23 -50.12 0.54
CA TYR A 130 25.66 -49.84 0.57
C TYR A 130 26.18 -49.59 2.00
N TYR A 131 25.34 -49.08 2.90
CA TYR A 131 25.74 -48.69 4.26
C TYR A 131 24.66 -48.99 5.32
N PRO A 132 24.26 -50.26 5.51
CA PRO A 132 23.10 -50.61 6.34
C PRO A 132 23.29 -50.23 7.81
N ARG A 133 24.50 -50.36 8.36
CA ARG A 133 24.81 -50.02 9.76
C ARG A 133 24.75 -48.51 10.01
N LEU A 134 25.27 -47.71 9.07
CA LEU A 134 25.25 -46.25 9.18
C LEU A 134 23.82 -45.73 9.06
N ASN A 135 23.04 -46.29 8.12
CA ASN A 135 21.63 -45.96 7.97
C ASN A 135 20.84 -46.28 9.26
N PHE A 136 21.04 -47.46 9.84
CA PHE A 136 20.40 -47.83 11.10
C PHE A 136 20.78 -46.88 12.24
N ALA A 137 22.07 -46.61 12.44
CA ALA A 137 22.54 -45.69 13.48
C ALA A 137 21.97 -44.27 13.31
N TYR A 138 21.92 -43.79 12.07
CA TYR A 138 21.34 -42.49 11.73
C TYR A 138 19.83 -42.45 11.98
N MET A 139 19.10 -43.50 11.60
CA MET A 139 17.67 -43.61 11.83
C MET A 139 17.35 -43.63 13.33
N VAL A 140 18.12 -44.39 14.12
CA VAL A 140 18.01 -44.41 15.59
C VAL A 140 18.33 -43.03 16.18
N PHE A 141 19.38 -42.36 15.68
CA PHE A 141 19.73 -41.00 16.11
C PHE A 141 18.57 -40.02 15.87
N TRP A 142 17.94 -40.06 14.70
CA TRP A 142 16.79 -39.19 14.41
C TRP A 142 15.55 -39.56 15.21
N ILE A 143 15.25 -40.85 15.38
CA ILE A 143 14.14 -41.26 16.24
C ILE A 143 14.37 -40.77 17.66
N ALA A 144 15.58 -40.94 18.21
CA ALA A 144 15.92 -40.44 19.54
C ALA A 144 15.83 -38.92 19.61
N LEU A 145 16.41 -38.19 18.66
CA LEU A 145 16.35 -36.74 18.60
C LEU A 145 14.91 -36.25 18.53
N LEU A 146 14.07 -36.85 17.69
CA LEU A 146 12.65 -36.54 17.60
C LEU A 146 11.93 -36.86 18.91
N THR A 147 12.13 -38.03 19.49
CA THR A 147 11.52 -38.35 20.77
C THR A 147 11.91 -37.33 21.84
N PHE A 148 13.20 -36.98 21.97
CA PHE A 148 13.66 -36.00 22.95
C PHE A 148 13.20 -34.56 22.68
N SER A 149 13.24 -34.11 21.42
CA SER A 149 12.86 -32.74 21.05
C SER A 149 11.35 -32.50 21.19
N PHE A 150 10.53 -33.55 21.09
CA PHE A 150 9.07 -33.48 21.15
C PHE A 150 8.48 -33.87 22.51
N MET A 151 9.26 -34.55 23.36
CA MET A 151 8.77 -34.98 24.68
C MET A 151 8.25 -33.81 25.52
N PRO A 152 8.92 -32.65 25.62
CA PRO A 152 8.42 -31.53 26.41
C PRO A 152 7.05 -31.01 25.93
N GLN A 153 6.82 -30.96 24.62
CA GLN A 153 5.57 -30.44 24.05
C GLN A 153 4.44 -31.46 24.15
N VAL A 154 4.75 -32.76 23.98
CA VAL A 154 3.80 -33.84 24.27
C VAL A 154 3.41 -33.83 25.75
N GLN A 155 4.36 -33.56 26.66
CA GLN A 155 4.09 -33.42 28.10
C GLN A 155 3.17 -32.24 28.41
N MET A 156 3.46 -31.06 27.85
CA MET A 156 2.61 -29.88 28.01
C MET A 156 1.19 -30.13 27.48
N TYR A 157 1.07 -30.69 26.27
CA TYR A 157 -0.24 -31.04 25.71
C TYR A 157 -0.97 -32.08 26.57
N ALA A 158 -0.25 -33.07 27.09
CA ALA A 158 -0.86 -34.07 27.95
C ALA A 158 -1.42 -33.46 29.24
N GLN A 159 -0.69 -32.52 29.84
CA GLN A 159 -1.13 -31.75 31.02
C GLN A 159 -2.35 -30.87 30.71
N GLU A 160 -2.34 -30.15 29.58
CA GLU A 160 -3.47 -29.32 29.14
C GLU A 160 -4.76 -30.13 28.94
N GLN A 161 -4.63 -31.37 28.50
CA GLN A 161 -5.77 -32.29 28.32
C GLN A 161 -6.13 -33.07 29.60
N GLY A 162 -5.48 -32.77 30.73
CA GLY A 162 -5.77 -33.38 32.03
C GLY A 162 -5.27 -34.82 32.18
N TYR A 163 -4.35 -35.28 31.33
CA TYR A 163 -3.74 -36.60 31.49
C TYR A 163 -2.75 -36.58 32.65
N GLY A 164 -2.82 -37.57 33.54
CA GLY A 164 -1.86 -37.74 34.63
C GLY A 164 -0.44 -37.98 34.11
N THR A 165 0.56 -37.39 34.77
CA THR A 165 1.98 -37.43 34.37
C THR A 165 2.61 -38.83 34.39
N SER A 166 1.90 -39.85 34.88
CA SER A 166 2.38 -41.22 35.02
C SER A 166 2.01 -42.18 33.88
N ALA A 167 1.18 -41.77 32.91
CA ALA A 167 0.71 -42.66 31.83
C ALA A 167 0.93 -42.06 30.44
N TYR A 168 2.19 -41.99 30.00
CA TYR A 168 2.52 -41.62 28.62
C TYR A 168 2.22 -42.79 27.67
N SER A 169 1.00 -42.82 27.13
CA SER A 169 0.68 -43.74 26.04
C SER A 169 1.15 -43.18 24.69
N PRO A 170 1.72 -44.01 23.78
CA PRO A 170 2.05 -43.60 22.42
C PRO A 170 0.87 -42.97 21.66
N ALA A 171 -0.37 -43.34 22.02
CA ALA A 171 -1.58 -42.78 21.45
C ALA A 171 -1.74 -41.27 21.71
N ILE A 172 -1.29 -40.77 22.87
CA ILE A 172 -1.34 -39.33 23.19
C ILE A 172 -0.35 -38.57 22.30
N ALA A 173 0.86 -39.10 22.10
CA ALA A 173 1.86 -38.50 21.22
C ALA A 173 1.38 -38.45 19.76
N ILE A 174 0.76 -39.53 19.27
CA ILE A 174 0.18 -39.59 17.91
C ILE A 174 -0.95 -38.56 17.75
N ARG A 175 -1.84 -38.45 18.74
CA ARG A 175 -2.93 -37.45 18.72
C ARG A 175 -2.40 -36.01 18.75
N TYR A 176 -1.38 -35.74 19.56
CA TYR A 176 -0.71 -34.44 19.60
C TYR A 176 -0.05 -34.10 18.26
N MET A 177 0.68 -35.03 17.66
CA MET A 177 1.29 -34.84 16.34
C MET A 177 0.22 -34.57 15.28
N GLY A 178 -0.87 -35.35 15.26
CA GLY A 178 -1.96 -35.18 14.32
C GLY A 178 -2.64 -33.81 14.42
N SER A 179 -2.95 -33.36 15.65
CA SER A 179 -3.58 -32.05 15.85
C SER A 179 -2.63 -30.89 15.55
N THR A 180 -1.33 -31.04 15.85
CA THR A 180 -0.32 -30.04 15.53
C THR A 180 -0.12 -29.91 14.03
N ILE A 181 -0.04 -31.02 13.29
CA ILE A 181 0.05 -31.04 11.82
C ILE A 181 -1.22 -30.44 11.19
N ALA A 182 -2.42 -30.72 11.72
CA ALA A 182 -3.65 -30.15 11.21
C ALA A 182 -3.70 -28.63 11.36
N LYS A 183 -3.34 -28.10 12.55
CA LYS A 183 -3.25 -26.66 12.81
C LYS A 183 -2.19 -25.99 11.92
N ALA A 184 -1.04 -26.64 11.79
CA ALA A 184 0.03 -26.22 10.89
C ALA A 184 -0.44 -26.03 9.46
N TRP A 185 -1.18 -27.02 8.97
CA TRP A 185 -1.67 -27.06 7.61
C TRP A 185 -2.66 -25.93 7.34
N THR A 186 -3.62 -25.73 8.26
CA THR A 186 -4.58 -24.62 8.15
C THR A 186 -3.87 -23.26 8.21
N SER A 187 -2.90 -23.09 9.11
CA SER A 187 -2.16 -21.83 9.24
C SER A 187 -1.26 -21.54 8.05
N LEU A 188 -0.61 -22.56 7.49
CA LEU A 188 0.20 -22.44 6.27
C LEU A 188 -0.69 -22.05 5.09
N TRP A 189 -1.87 -22.66 4.94
CA TRP A 189 -2.81 -22.32 3.87
C TRP A 189 -3.32 -20.88 3.99
N THR A 190 -3.71 -20.45 5.20
CA THR A 190 -4.10 -19.05 5.43
C THR A 190 -2.95 -18.06 5.19
N GLY A 191 -1.71 -18.46 5.52
CA GLY A 191 -0.52 -17.65 5.24
C GLY A 191 -0.26 -17.51 3.73
N VAL A 192 -0.47 -18.58 2.95
CA VAL A 192 -0.36 -18.53 1.47
C VAL A 192 -1.42 -17.62 0.86
N GLU A 193 -2.67 -17.70 1.30
CA GLU A 193 -3.75 -16.81 0.85
C GLU A 193 -3.43 -15.35 1.18
N GLN A 194 -2.93 -15.07 2.38
CA GLN A 194 -2.53 -13.72 2.78
C GLN A 194 -1.33 -13.21 1.98
N ILE A 195 -0.31 -14.05 1.74
CA ILE A 195 0.85 -13.70 0.92
C ILE A 195 0.42 -13.34 -0.51
N GLN A 196 -0.54 -14.05 -1.11
CA GLN A 196 -1.07 -13.68 -2.42
C GLN A 196 -1.72 -12.30 -2.41
N THR A 197 -2.49 -11.98 -1.36
CA THR A 197 -3.14 -10.67 -1.25
C THR A 197 -2.15 -9.53 -0.99
N GLU A 198 -1.13 -9.74 -0.16
CA GLU A 198 -0.13 -8.72 0.18
C GLU A 198 0.90 -8.52 -0.94
N ILE A 199 1.33 -9.59 -1.63
CA ILE A 199 2.17 -9.46 -2.85
C ILE A 199 1.41 -8.72 -3.95
N GLY A 200 0.11 -9.01 -4.14
CA GLY A 200 -0.73 -8.27 -5.09
C GLY A 200 -0.78 -6.77 -4.79
N LYS A 201 -0.96 -6.40 -3.51
CA LYS A 201 -0.96 -5.01 -3.07
C LYS A 201 0.40 -4.33 -3.26
N GLU A 202 1.51 -5.00 -2.94
CA GLU A 202 2.84 -4.45 -3.10
C GLU A 202 3.28 -4.34 -4.56
N ILE A 203 2.89 -5.28 -5.44
CA ILE A 203 3.12 -5.14 -6.90
C ILE A 203 2.33 -3.94 -7.44
N LEU A 204 1.08 -3.74 -7.02
CA LEU A 204 0.29 -2.58 -7.41
C LEU A 204 0.87 -1.27 -6.87
N ARG A 205 1.37 -1.24 -5.63
CA ARG A 205 2.10 -0.10 -5.07
C ARG A 205 3.35 0.19 -5.88
N THR A 206 4.16 -0.83 -6.17
CA THR A 206 5.40 -0.68 -6.95
C THR A 206 5.11 -0.25 -8.39
N GLN A 207 4.01 -0.73 -9.01
CA GLN A 207 3.55 -0.23 -10.30
C GLN A 207 3.13 1.23 -10.25
N LYS A 208 2.42 1.67 -9.19
CA LYS A 208 2.07 3.09 -8.96
C LYS A 208 3.32 3.96 -8.72
N VAL A 209 4.33 3.43 -8.02
CA VAL A 209 5.64 4.08 -7.82
C VAL A 209 6.41 4.21 -9.14
N ILE A 210 6.40 3.16 -9.98
CA ILE A 210 7.08 3.16 -11.28
C ILE A 210 6.32 4.01 -12.31
N SER A 211 4.99 4.11 -12.21
CA SER A 211 4.18 5.01 -13.04
C SER A 211 4.24 6.48 -12.60
N GLY A 212 4.94 6.78 -11.50
CA GLY A 212 5.26 8.15 -11.08
C GLY A 212 4.09 8.99 -10.57
N ASP A 213 2.92 8.40 -10.31
CA ASP A 213 1.69 9.18 -10.06
C ASP A 213 1.08 8.88 -8.68
N TYR A 214 1.88 9.17 -7.63
CA TYR A 214 1.44 9.06 -6.22
C TYR A 214 0.15 9.86 -5.96
N TYR A 215 0.00 11.00 -6.63
CA TYR A 215 -1.15 11.89 -6.49
C TYR A 215 -2.47 11.20 -6.85
N THR A 216 -2.55 10.53 -8.00
CA THR A 216 -3.80 9.85 -8.42
C THR A 216 -4.08 8.60 -7.59
N GLY A 217 -3.02 7.91 -7.15
CA GLY A 217 -3.12 6.79 -6.22
C GLY A 217 -3.74 7.17 -4.87
N GLU A 218 -3.29 8.28 -4.27
CA GLU A 218 -3.83 8.82 -3.00
C GLU A 218 -5.30 9.23 -3.17
N ILE A 219 -5.66 9.86 -4.29
CA ILE A 219 -7.05 10.28 -4.56
C ILE A 219 -7.95 9.06 -4.75
N ASP A 220 -7.54 8.04 -5.50
CA ASP A 220 -8.34 6.84 -5.76
C ASP A 220 -8.61 6.04 -4.48
N GLU A 221 -7.61 5.91 -3.61
CA GLU A 221 -7.75 5.23 -2.31
C GLU A 221 -8.60 6.05 -1.33
N SER A 222 -8.50 7.37 -1.40
CA SER A 222 -9.24 8.30 -0.55
C SER A 222 -10.68 8.49 -0.99
N ALA A 223 -10.99 8.33 -2.28
CA ALA A 223 -12.34 8.44 -2.86
C ALA A 223 -13.38 7.53 -2.18
N GLN A 224 -12.94 6.46 -1.51
CA GLN A 224 -13.82 5.52 -0.82
C GLN A 224 -13.98 5.82 0.68
N LYS A 225 -13.23 6.77 1.24
CA LYS A 225 -13.22 7.09 2.68
C LYS A 225 -14.03 8.35 2.97
N PRO A 226 -14.80 8.41 4.07
CA PRO A 226 -15.53 9.62 4.46
C PRO A 226 -14.57 10.63 5.10
N LEU A 227 -13.98 11.51 4.30
CA LEU A 227 -13.03 12.51 4.78
C LEU A 227 -13.70 13.86 5.04
N GLY A 228 -13.14 14.62 5.99
CA GLY A 228 -13.66 15.91 6.45
C GLY A 228 -14.18 15.87 7.89
N VAL A 229 -14.94 16.90 8.27
CA VAL A 229 -15.47 17.08 9.64
C VAL A 229 -16.98 16.88 9.67
N PHE A 230 -17.42 15.83 10.33
CA PHE A 230 -18.82 15.44 10.45
C PHE A 230 -19.30 15.71 11.89
N LEU A 231 -20.40 16.45 12.04
CA LEU A 231 -21.10 16.55 13.32
C LEU A 231 -22.33 15.66 13.29
N GLN A 232 -22.48 14.82 14.30
CA GLN A 232 -23.76 14.16 14.53
C GLN A 232 -24.85 15.20 14.88
N PRO A 233 -26.14 14.84 14.74
CA PRO A 233 -27.22 15.70 15.19
C PRO A 233 -27.05 16.05 16.68
N LEU A 234 -27.15 17.34 17.01
CA LEU A 234 -27.12 17.80 18.40
C LEU A 234 -28.17 17.06 19.22
N LYS A 235 -27.80 16.69 20.44
CA LYS A 235 -28.68 16.10 21.44
C LYS A 235 -28.71 16.99 22.68
N ALA A 236 -29.83 16.98 23.37
CA ALA A 236 -29.97 17.66 24.65
C ALA A 236 -29.83 16.63 25.77
N ALA A 237 -29.15 16.97 26.86
CA ALA A 237 -29.08 16.09 28.03
C ALA A 237 -30.46 15.82 28.64
N GLN A 238 -31.40 16.78 28.48
CA GLN A 238 -32.78 16.70 28.94
C GLN A 238 -33.72 17.30 27.88
N PRO A 239 -34.99 16.88 27.81
CA PRO A 239 -35.96 17.45 26.87
C PRO A 239 -36.31 18.91 27.19
N THR A 240 -36.33 19.26 28.48
CA THR A 240 -36.62 20.61 28.98
C THR A 240 -35.62 20.93 30.08
N PHE A 241 -35.04 22.13 30.03
CA PHE A 241 -34.18 22.64 31.10
C PHE A 241 -34.92 23.67 31.94
N TYR A 242 -34.54 23.84 33.20
CA TYR A 242 -35.05 24.93 34.04
C TYR A 242 -34.03 26.06 34.16
N THR A 243 -34.51 27.29 34.34
CA THR A 243 -33.65 28.50 34.45
C THR A 243 -32.62 28.44 35.59
N ASP A 244 -32.87 27.62 36.61
CA ASP A 244 -32.01 27.42 37.77
C ASP A 244 -31.05 26.23 37.63
N GLN A 245 -31.03 25.57 36.47
CA GLN A 245 -30.15 24.45 36.16
C GLN A 245 -29.24 24.79 34.98
N PRO A 246 -28.03 24.21 34.89
CA PRO A 246 -27.22 24.33 33.69
C PRO A 246 -27.90 23.58 32.53
N ALA A 247 -27.85 24.17 31.33
CA ALA A 247 -28.30 23.52 30.11
C ALA A 247 -27.10 22.94 29.36
N THR A 248 -27.16 21.66 29.03
CA THR A 248 -26.09 20.96 28.30
C THR A 248 -26.64 20.36 27.02
N VAL A 249 -26.04 20.74 25.90
CA VAL A 249 -26.23 20.08 24.61
C VAL A 249 -24.94 19.41 24.20
N TYR A 250 -25.03 18.24 23.60
CA TYR A 250 -23.88 17.45 23.21
C TYR A 250 -24.02 16.91 21.80
N THR A 251 -22.88 16.65 21.17
CA THR A 251 -22.80 15.92 19.90
C THR A 251 -21.49 15.16 19.81
N THR A 252 -21.41 14.23 18.86
CA THR A 252 -20.15 13.60 18.49
C THR A 252 -19.63 14.26 17.21
N LEU A 253 -18.40 14.75 17.27
CA LEU A 253 -17.64 15.19 16.10
C LEU A 253 -16.74 14.04 15.65
N ARG A 254 -16.83 13.68 14.37
CA ARG A 254 -15.89 12.77 13.71
C ARG A 254 -15.12 13.55 12.66
N ALA A 255 -13.81 13.48 12.68
CA ALA A 255 -12.96 14.15 11.71
C ALA A 255 -11.94 13.18 11.13
N GLU A 256 -11.78 13.21 9.82
CA GLU A 256 -10.81 12.39 9.08
C GLU A 256 -10.06 13.25 8.05
N THR A 257 -8.75 13.09 8.00
CA THR A 257 -7.85 13.73 7.02
C THR A 257 -6.95 12.69 6.37
N ILE A 258 -6.54 12.95 5.13
CA ILE A 258 -5.61 12.06 4.41
C ILE A 258 -4.17 12.35 4.80
N ALA A 259 -3.83 13.62 5.02
CA ALA A 259 -2.43 14.01 5.13
C ALA A 259 -2.17 15.27 5.97
N GLU A 260 -2.95 16.34 5.77
CA GLU A 260 -2.73 17.60 6.48
C GLU A 260 -3.57 17.64 7.77
N PRO A 261 -2.97 17.96 8.93
CA PRO A 261 -3.73 18.11 10.16
C PRO A 261 -4.81 19.19 10.04
N ILE A 262 -6.03 18.89 10.47
CA ILE A 262 -7.15 19.81 10.38
C ILE A 262 -7.28 20.54 11.72
N THR A 263 -7.17 21.88 11.70
CA THR A 263 -7.48 22.70 12.87
C THR A 263 -8.97 23.03 12.90
N ILE A 264 -9.70 22.49 13.89
CA ILE A 264 -11.13 22.69 14.06
C ILE A 264 -11.38 23.71 15.16
N GLN A 265 -12.18 24.74 14.88
CA GLN A 265 -12.65 25.76 15.81
C GLN A 265 -14.17 25.65 15.99
N LEU A 266 -14.58 25.37 17.22
CA LEU A 266 -15.97 25.20 17.62
C LEU A 266 -16.52 26.48 18.25
N ALA A 267 -17.74 26.83 17.87
CA ALA A 267 -18.53 27.88 18.50
C ALA A 267 -19.95 27.36 18.75
N CYS A 268 -20.45 27.54 19.97
CA CYS A 268 -21.77 27.07 20.36
C CYS A 268 -22.61 28.20 20.91
N THR A 269 -23.82 28.37 20.40
CA THR A 269 -24.74 29.44 20.79
C THR A 269 -26.16 28.91 20.98
N ALA A 270 -26.93 29.54 21.86
CA ALA A 270 -28.38 29.38 21.99
C ALA A 270 -29.01 30.69 21.54
N ASP A 271 -29.58 30.72 20.34
CA ASP A 271 -29.88 31.94 19.57
C ASP A 271 -28.62 32.84 19.43
N LYS A 272 -28.48 33.84 20.31
CA LYS A 272 -27.35 34.79 20.35
C LYS A 272 -26.49 34.66 21.62
N THR A 273 -26.91 33.84 22.57
CA THR A 273 -26.17 33.65 23.83
C THR A 273 -25.09 32.60 23.59
N PRO A 274 -23.79 32.91 23.75
CA PRO A 274 -22.74 31.90 23.64
C PRO A 274 -22.80 30.91 24.81
N ALA A 275 -22.35 29.68 24.58
CA ALA A 275 -22.13 28.72 25.65
C ALA A 275 -21.09 29.25 26.63
N SER A 276 -21.29 28.99 27.93
CA SER A 276 -20.31 29.35 28.96
C SER A 276 -18.99 28.62 28.76
N ARG A 277 -19.06 27.35 28.36
CA ARG A 277 -17.88 26.52 28.06
C ARG A 277 -18.20 25.42 27.06
N ILE A 278 -17.18 25.00 26.31
CA ILE A 278 -17.22 23.86 25.39
C ILE A 278 -16.21 22.82 25.89
N ILE A 279 -16.66 21.60 26.17
CA ILE A 279 -15.86 20.51 26.71
C ILE A 279 -15.59 19.50 25.58
N PRO A 280 -14.34 19.00 25.42
CA PRO A 280 -13.16 19.31 26.25
C PRO A 280 -12.50 20.65 25.95
N LYS A 281 -12.56 21.13 24.69
CA LYS A 281 -12.00 22.41 24.25
C LYS A 281 -12.70 22.92 23.00
N ASN A 282 -12.63 24.23 22.77
CA ASN A 282 -13.22 24.87 21.59
C ASN A 282 -12.31 24.85 20.35
N GLN A 283 -11.05 24.42 20.48
CA GLN A 283 -10.13 24.30 19.36
C GLN A 283 -9.25 23.06 19.52
N PHE A 284 -9.07 22.29 18.45
CA PHE A 284 -8.14 21.17 18.41
C PHE A 284 -7.66 20.83 17.00
N ILE A 285 -6.60 20.04 16.94
CA ILE A 285 -5.93 19.61 15.72
C ILE A 285 -6.17 18.11 15.58
N VAL A 286 -6.60 17.67 14.41
CA VAL A 286 -6.84 16.26 14.08
C VAL A 286 -5.79 15.83 13.06
N GLU A 287 -4.93 14.89 13.43
CA GLU A 287 -3.80 14.46 12.56
C GLU A 287 -4.17 13.39 11.53
N ALA A 288 -5.10 12.50 11.84
CA ALA A 288 -5.50 11.41 10.94
C ALA A 288 -7.00 11.09 11.04
N SER A 289 -7.43 10.51 12.15
CA SER A 289 -8.83 10.18 12.40
C SER A 289 -9.11 10.33 13.89
N GLU A 290 -10.07 11.17 14.23
CA GLU A 290 -10.49 11.39 15.61
C GLU A 290 -12.01 11.44 15.72
N GLU A 291 -12.50 10.86 16.81
CA GLU A 291 -13.89 10.96 17.23
C GLU A 291 -13.92 11.56 18.65
N GLN A 292 -14.66 12.65 18.82
CA GLN A 292 -14.70 13.39 20.07
C GLN A 292 -16.13 13.78 20.44
N SER A 293 -16.52 13.52 21.68
CA SER A 293 -17.76 14.07 22.26
C SER A 293 -17.54 15.53 22.60
N ILE A 294 -18.45 16.39 22.12
CA ILE A 294 -18.45 17.83 22.33
C ILE A 294 -19.67 18.19 23.15
N ASP A 295 -19.46 18.78 24.33
CA ASP A 295 -20.53 19.29 25.17
C ASP A 295 -20.48 20.81 25.22
N CYS A 296 -21.58 21.46 24.85
CA CYS A 296 -21.79 22.89 25.12
C CYS A 296 -22.58 23.05 26.41
N VAL A 297 -21.97 23.71 27.39
CA VAL A 297 -22.59 23.96 28.69
C VAL A 297 -22.92 25.43 28.84
N PHE A 298 -24.17 25.71 29.19
CA PHE A 298 -24.68 27.03 29.56
C PHE A 298 -24.93 27.01 31.06
N ASP A 299 -24.22 27.87 31.80
CA ASP A 299 -24.33 27.89 33.26
C ASP A 299 -25.74 28.30 33.72
N ARG A 300 -26.04 27.99 34.98
CA ARG A 300 -27.29 28.38 35.64
C ARG A 300 -27.58 29.87 35.42
N GLY A 301 -28.79 30.18 34.99
CA GLY A 301 -29.23 31.57 34.76
C GLY A 301 -28.73 32.20 33.45
N ALA A 302 -27.86 31.54 32.69
CA ALA A 302 -27.41 32.06 31.39
C ALA A 302 -28.55 32.10 30.36
N LEU A 303 -29.51 31.17 30.46
CA LEU A 303 -30.68 31.08 29.60
C LEU A 303 -31.95 31.45 30.37
N LYS A 304 -32.71 32.41 29.84
CA LYS A 304 -34.06 32.78 30.31
C LYS A 304 -35.10 31.77 29.83
N ALA A 305 -36.24 31.66 30.52
CA ALA A 305 -37.33 30.76 30.10
C ALA A 305 -37.91 31.15 28.73
N LYS A 306 -37.64 30.34 27.70
CA LYS A 306 -38.20 30.39 26.34
C LYS A 306 -37.68 29.19 25.52
N ASN A 307 -38.12 29.08 24.26
CA ASN A 307 -37.52 28.18 23.29
C ASN A 307 -36.26 28.82 22.68
N TYR A 308 -35.19 28.03 22.54
CA TYR A 308 -33.94 28.43 21.90
C TYR A 308 -33.63 27.53 20.71
N ASN A 309 -33.01 28.11 19.69
CA ASN A 309 -32.32 27.34 18.66
C ASN A 309 -30.85 27.25 19.04
N PHE A 310 -30.45 26.10 19.56
CA PHE A 310 -29.04 25.79 19.77
C PHE A 310 -28.37 25.57 18.44
N GLN A 311 -27.19 26.16 18.28
CA GLN A 311 -26.38 26.08 17.09
C GLN A 311 -24.95 25.77 17.49
N LEU A 312 -24.41 24.68 16.95
CA LEU A 312 -22.98 24.37 17.01
C LEU A 312 -22.39 24.59 15.63
N THR A 313 -21.32 25.37 15.58
CA THR A 313 -20.60 25.74 14.37
C THR A 313 -19.18 25.22 14.47
N ALA A 314 -18.73 24.47 13.47
CA ALA A 314 -17.35 24.05 13.30
C ALA A 314 -16.74 24.80 12.11
N ASN A 315 -15.69 25.58 12.36
CA ASN A 315 -14.88 26.21 11.31
C ASN A 315 -13.56 25.46 11.21
N PHE A 316 -13.13 25.09 10.02
CA PHE A 316 -11.89 24.36 9.81
C PHE A 316 -11.29 24.65 8.45
N ASP A 317 -9.99 24.48 8.34
CA ASP A 317 -9.28 24.52 7.07
C ASP A 317 -9.26 23.12 6.46
N TYR A 318 -9.45 23.03 5.14
CA TYR A 318 -9.48 21.77 4.43
C TYR A 318 -8.87 21.91 3.04
N THR A 319 -8.34 20.80 2.54
CA THR A 319 -7.71 20.70 1.23
C THR A 319 -8.46 19.65 0.40
N THR A 320 -9.12 20.08 -0.68
CA THR A 320 -9.69 19.16 -1.66
C THR A 320 -8.77 19.07 -2.86
N ARG A 321 -8.51 17.85 -3.31
CA ARG A 321 -7.68 17.57 -4.48
C ARG A 321 -8.51 16.87 -5.54
N SER A 322 -8.23 17.17 -6.80
CA SER A 322 -8.83 16.49 -7.93
C SER A 322 -7.83 16.27 -9.05
N TYR A 323 -8.17 15.31 -9.91
CA TYR A 323 -7.50 15.13 -11.18
C TYR A 323 -8.49 14.71 -12.28
N GLN A 324 -8.13 15.06 -13.50
CA GLN A 324 -8.80 14.66 -14.72
C GLN A 324 -7.78 14.05 -15.66
N LEU A 325 -8.03 12.80 -15.99
CA LEU A 325 -7.24 12.07 -16.96
C LEU A 325 -7.67 12.48 -18.37
N VAL A 326 -6.69 12.70 -19.24
CA VAL A 326 -6.86 13.13 -20.63
C VAL A 326 -5.94 12.29 -21.50
N TYR A 327 -6.47 11.74 -22.58
CA TYR A 327 -5.65 11.06 -23.58
C TYR A 327 -5.34 12.04 -24.69
N THR A 328 -4.08 12.18 -25.06
CA THR A 328 -3.63 13.11 -26.10
C THR A 328 -3.09 12.36 -27.30
N MET A 329 -3.43 12.80 -28.51
CA MET A 329 -2.99 12.21 -29.77
C MET A 329 -2.81 13.32 -30.81
N ASP A 330 -1.95 13.11 -31.80
CA ASP A 330 -1.86 14.00 -32.98
C ASP A 330 -3.26 14.18 -33.60
N ARG A 331 -3.66 15.44 -33.83
CA ARG A 331 -5.02 15.77 -34.27
C ARG A 331 -5.37 15.18 -35.63
N ASP A 332 -4.44 15.20 -36.59
CA ASP A 332 -4.72 14.77 -37.95
C ASP A 332 -4.68 13.24 -38.04
N LYS A 333 -3.76 12.61 -37.31
CA LYS A 333 -3.75 11.15 -37.10
C LYS A 333 -5.02 10.66 -36.40
N LEU A 334 -5.51 11.39 -35.40
CA LEU A 334 -6.75 11.06 -34.69
C LEU A 334 -7.96 11.14 -35.64
N ARG A 335 -8.01 12.13 -36.52
CA ARG A 335 -9.06 12.25 -37.54
C ARG A 335 -9.03 11.09 -38.53
N GLU A 336 -7.85 10.72 -39.00
CA GLU A 336 -7.65 9.56 -39.87
C GLU A 336 -8.09 8.27 -39.17
N THR A 337 -7.61 8.01 -37.96
CA THR A 337 -7.96 6.81 -37.19
C THR A 337 -9.48 6.71 -36.94
N ARG A 338 -10.13 7.82 -36.59
CA ARG A 338 -11.60 7.86 -36.40
C ARG A 338 -12.35 7.65 -37.72
N ARG A 339 -11.85 8.19 -38.84
CA ARG A 339 -12.44 7.99 -40.17
C ARG A 339 -12.36 6.52 -40.58
N ASP A 340 -11.19 5.92 -40.43
CA ASP A 340 -10.93 4.54 -40.81
C ASP A 340 -11.76 3.57 -39.97
N PHE A 341 -11.86 3.84 -38.65
CA PHE A 341 -12.74 3.10 -37.75
C PHE A 341 -14.21 3.24 -38.14
N ALA A 342 -14.68 4.45 -38.45
CA ALA A 342 -16.06 4.69 -38.87
C ALA A 342 -16.42 4.02 -40.22
N GLN A 343 -15.43 3.81 -41.10
CA GLN A 343 -15.59 3.10 -42.37
C GLN A 343 -15.48 1.57 -42.24
N GLY A 344 -15.11 1.06 -41.06
CA GLY A 344 -14.94 -0.37 -40.83
C GLY A 344 -13.78 -0.98 -41.61
N LEU A 345 -12.72 -0.21 -41.86
CA LEU A 345 -11.55 -0.72 -42.57
C LEU A 345 -10.91 -1.89 -41.79
N PRO A 346 -10.44 -2.95 -42.46
CA PRO A 346 -9.81 -4.08 -41.79
C PRO A 346 -8.61 -3.65 -40.94
N GLY A 347 -8.67 -3.92 -39.63
CA GLY A 347 -7.62 -3.54 -38.68
C GLY A 347 -7.76 -2.14 -38.08
N ALA A 348 -8.75 -1.34 -38.49
CA ALA A 348 -9.05 -0.08 -37.84
C ALA A 348 -9.64 -0.31 -36.44
N LYS A 349 -9.11 0.41 -35.47
CA LYS A 349 -9.47 0.29 -34.05
C LYS A 349 -9.95 1.63 -33.50
N ASP A 350 -10.77 1.57 -32.46
CA ASP A 350 -11.07 2.75 -31.65
C ASP A 350 -9.73 3.29 -31.11
N PRO A 351 -9.44 4.60 -31.23
CA PRO A 351 -8.22 5.17 -30.66
C PRO A 351 -8.01 4.82 -29.17
N LEU A 352 -9.08 4.57 -28.42
CA LEU A 352 -9.02 4.20 -27.00
C LEU A 352 -9.26 2.70 -26.75
N GLU A 353 -9.11 1.84 -27.76
CA GLU A 353 -9.11 0.39 -27.56
C GLU A 353 -7.95 -0.03 -26.64
N GLY A 354 -8.25 -0.75 -25.55
CA GLY A 354 -7.27 -1.19 -24.56
C GLY A 354 -7.13 -0.27 -23.34
N PHE A 355 -7.73 0.93 -23.36
CA PHE A 355 -7.75 1.81 -22.18
C PHE A 355 -8.91 1.46 -21.25
N PRO A 356 -8.70 1.45 -19.91
CA PRO A 356 -9.70 1.02 -18.94
C PRO A 356 -10.90 1.96 -18.86
N ASP A 357 -10.69 3.27 -19.07
CA ASP A 357 -11.72 4.29 -19.07
C ASP A 357 -11.64 5.11 -20.36
N ARG A 358 -12.66 5.02 -21.20
CA ARG A 358 -12.75 5.76 -22.47
C ARG A 358 -13.36 7.15 -22.32
N ASN A 359 -14.00 7.43 -21.19
CA ASN A 359 -14.59 8.74 -20.89
C ASN A 359 -14.25 9.13 -19.45
N PRO A 360 -12.96 9.38 -19.18
CA PRO A 360 -12.49 9.70 -17.84
C PRO A 360 -13.27 10.88 -17.29
N LYS A 361 -13.77 10.71 -16.07
CA LYS A 361 -14.40 11.78 -15.30
C LYS A 361 -13.43 12.30 -14.26
N THR A 362 -13.65 13.54 -13.83
CA THR A 362 -12.84 14.12 -12.76
C THR A 362 -13.05 13.31 -11.49
N LYS A 363 -11.95 12.88 -10.89
CA LYS A 363 -11.94 12.23 -9.59
C LYS A 363 -11.39 13.23 -8.57
N TYR A 364 -11.94 13.20 -7.36
CA TYR A 364 -11.57 14.13 -6.31
C TYR A 364 -11.61 13.47 -4.94
N THR A 365 -10.85 14.01 -4.00
CA THR A 365 -10.88 13.59 -2.60
C THR A 365 -12.23 13.95 -1.98
N PRO A 366 -12.86 13.05 -1.23
CA PRO A 366 -14.04 13.36 -0.44
C PRO A 366 -13.78 14.55 0.48
N GLY A 367 -14.75 15.45 0.55
CA GLY A 367 -14.66 16.65 1.37
C GLY A 367 -15.87 17.56 1.20
N PRO A 368 -15.88 18.71 1.89
CA PRO A 368 -16.96 19.68 1.82
C PRO A 368 -17.26 20.24 0.42
N ILE A 369 -16.23 20.37 -0.43
CA ILE A 369 -16.37 20.83 -1.81
C ILE A 369 -15.99 19.73 -2.79
N MET A 370 -16.62 19.75 -3.97
CA MET A 370 -16.20 19.06 -5.17
C MET A 370 -15.32 19.99 -6.02
N ILE A 371 -14.31 19.43 -6.68
CA ILE A 371 -13.60 20.13 -7.76
C ILE A 371 -13.79 19.35 -9.04
N GLY A 372 -14.56 19.89 -9.97
CA GLY A 372 -14.70 19.40 -11.34
C GLY A 372 -13.68 20.05 -12.27
N ILE A 373 -13.07 19.26 -13.15
CA ILE A 373 -12.16 19.74 -14.18
C ILE A 373 -12.79 19.43 -15.55
N GLY A 374 -13.07 20.48 -16.31
CA GLY A 374 -13.84 20.46 -17.54
C GLY A 374 -13.22 21.33 -18.63
N GLY A 375 -14.08 21.91 -19.48
CA GLY A 375 -13.68 22.62 -20.69
C GLY A 375 -13.46 21.66 -21.85
N ASP A 376 -12.46 21.95 -22.68
CA ASP A 376 -12.15 21.13 -23.87
C ASP A 376 -11.66 19.73 -23.48
N ILE A 377 -10.99 19.63 -22.32
CA ILE A 377 -10.46 18.36 -21.81
C ILE A 377 -11.50 17.45 -21.17
N GLY A 378 -12.58 17.99 -20.58
CA GLY A 378 -13.55 17.18 -19.82
C GLY A 378 -14.89 16.95 -20.51
N LYS A 379 -15.29 17.81 -21.47
CA LYS A 379 -16.55 17.65 -22.22
C LYS A 379 -16.36 17.20 -23.67
N GLY A 380 -15.11 17.19 -24.16
CA GLY A 380 -14.77 16.78 -25.51
C GLY A 380 -14.75 15.25 -25.69
N LYS A 381 -14.81 14.79 -26.94
CA LYS A 381 -14.60 13.38 -27.28
C LYS A 381 -13.12 13.03 -27.12
N GLN A 382 -12.79 12.18 -26.15
CA GLN A 382 -11.44 11.64 -25.95
C GLN A 382 -11.05 10.69 -27.11
N PRO A 383 -9.76 10.58 -27.46
CA PRO A 383 -8.65 11.42 -26.99
C PRO A 383 -8.77 12.87 -27.52
N TYR A 384 -8.11 13.80 -26.84
CA TYR A 384 -7.91 15.18 -27.29
C TYR A 384 -6.88 15.21 -28.43
N GLY A 385 -7.27 15.79 -29.57
CA GLY A 385 -6.41 15.96 -30.73
C GLY A 385 -5.54 17.20 -30.59
N VAL A 386 -4.23 17.01 -30.40
CA VAL A 386 -3.24 18.08 -30.27
C VAL A 386 -2.81 18.52 -31.68
N PRO A 387 -3.01 19.80 -32.06
CA PRO A 387 -2.51 20.32 -33.32
C PRO A 387 -1.00 20.57 -33.30
N GLU A 388 -0.30 20.25 -34.38
CA GLU A 388 1.15 20.52 -34.50
C GLU A 388 1.44 22.01 -34.80
N GLU A 389 0.68 22.62 -35.71
CA GLU A 389 0.89 24.01 -36.14
C GLU A 389 0.28 25.06 -35.19
N ASP A 390 -0.86 24.74 -34.57
CA ASP A 390 -1.59 25.66 -33.70
C ASP A 390 -1.11 25.52 -32.26
N LYS A 391 -0.42 26.52 -31.74
CA LYS A 391 0.09 26.50 -30.37
C LYS A 391 -0.99 26.73 -29.31
N ARG A 392 -2.26 26.89 -29.68
CA ARG A 392 -3.35 26.97 -28.68
C ARG A 392 -3.58 25.60 -28.06
N GLY A 393 -3.46 25.53 -26.74
CA GLY A 393 -3.80 24.35 -25.97
C GLY A 393 -5.28 24.28 -25.62
N PRO A 394 -5.73 23.20 -24.97
CA PRO A 394 -7.12 23.08 -24.54
C PRO A 394 -7.47 24.09 -23.45
N THR A 395 -8.69 24.61 -23.48
CA THR A 395 -9.23 25.39 -22.35
C THR A 395 -9.57 24.45 -21.20
N VAL A 396 -9.02 24.72 -20.03
CA VAL A 396 -9.28 23.96 -18.80
C VAL A 396 -10.30 24.74 -17.96
N GLY A 397 -11.51 24.21 -17.84
CA GLY A 397 -12.50 24.74 -16.90
C GLY A 397 -12.29 24.11 -15.52
N VAL A 398 -12.31 24.89 -14.45
CA VAL A 398 -12.29 24.37 -13.09
C VAL A 398 -13.53 24.87 -12.38
N THR A 399 -14.34 23.94 -11.87
CA THR A 399 -15.57 24.21 -11.13
C THR A 399 -15.40 23.74 -9.70
N ILE A 400 -15.57 24.64 -8.73
CA ILE A 400 -15.65 24.34 -7.31
C ILE A 400 -17.13 24.38 -6.92
N ASP A 401 -17.66 23.29 -6.37
CA ASP A 401 -19.07 23.17 -5.99
C ASP A 401 -19.18 22.71 -4.52
N ASN A 402 -20.06 23.32 -3.74
CA ASN A 402 -20.26 22.97 -2.34
C ASN A 402 -21.23 21.79 -2.22
N LEU A 403 -20.72 20.63 -1.81
CA LEU A 403 -21.51 19.39 -1.72
C LEU A 403 -22.26 19.24 -0.40
N TRP A 404 -21.79 19.92 0.64
CA TRP A 404 -22.30 19.74 2.00
C TRP A 404 -23.26 20.86 2.37
N THR A 405 -24.06 20.62 3.41
CA THR A 405 -25.01 21.62 3.94
C THR A 405 -24.35 22.78 4.69
N GLY A 406 -23.01 22.77 4.82
CA GLY A 406 -22.26 23.88 5.39
C GLY A 406 -22.00 24.97 4.36
N THR A 407 -21.05 25.85 4.68
CA THR A 407 -20.70 26.98 3.83
C THR A 407 -19.20 27.07 3.62
N LEU A 408 -18.78 27.18 2.37
CA LEU A 408 -17.45 27.62 1.99
C LEU A 408 -17.28 29.10 2.38
N LYS A 409 -16.38 29.40 3.32
CA LYS A 409 -16.19 30.76 3.85
C LYS A 409 -15.12 31.55 3.12
N GLU A 410 -14.05 30.88 2.71
CA GLU A 410 -12.90 31.53 2.08
C GLU A 410 -12.12 30.47 1.29
N ILE A 411 -11.83 30.74 0.03
CA ILE A 411 -10.82 30.01 -0.72
C ILE A 411 -9.48 30.69 -0.43
N LYS A 412 -8.50 29.92 0.09
CA LYS A 412 -7.17 30.45 0.42
C LYS A 412 -6.25 30.40 -0.79
N SER A 413 -6.22 29.27 -1.49
CA SER A 413 -5.37 29.08 -2.67
C SER A 413 -5.94 27.99 -3.57
N ILE A 414 -5.71 28.13 -4.87
CA ILE A 414 -5.97 27.09 -5.86
C ILE A 414 -4.68 26.89 -6.66
N LEU A 415 -4.20 25.64 -6.70
CA LEU A 415 -3.08 25.22 -7.54
C LEU A 415 -3.60 24.39 -8.71
N ILE A 416 -3.11 24.69 -9.91
CA ILE A 416 -3.41 23.95 -11.13
C ILE A 416 -2.11 23.31 -11.63
N TYR A 417 -2.16 22.00 -11.85
CA TYR A 417 -1.07 21.22 -12.41
C TYR A 417 -1.45 20.86 -13.85
N THR A 418 -0.61 21.26 -14.80
CA THR A 418 -0.73 20.89 -16.21
C THR A 418 0.42 19.96 -16.60
N PRO A 419 0.22 19.05 -17.57
CA PRO A 419 1.33 18.22 -18.04
C PRO A 419 2.40 19.08 -18.74
N LYS A 420 3.67 18.66 -18.69
CA LYS A 420 4.73 19.28 -19.49
C LYS A 420 4.35 19.30 -20.97
N GLY A 421 4.65 20.42 -21.61
CA GLY A 421 4.21 20.74 -22.96
C GLY A 421 2.91 21.55 -23.03
N ILE A 422 2.20 21.72 -21.90
CA ILE A 422 1.06 22.65 -21.78
C ILE A 422 1.38 23.70 -20.71
N GLU A 423 1.25 24.97 -21.08
CA GLU A 423 1.35 26.11 -20.15
C GLU A 423 0.04 26.89 -20.08
N ILE A 424 -0.31 27.39 -18.91
CA ILE A 424 -1.47 28.28 -18.75
C ILE A 424 -1.06 29.70 -19.15
N THR A 425 -1.85 30.35 -20.01
CA THR A 425 -1.61 31.74 -20.44
C THR A 425 -2.31 32.73 -19.52
N ASP A 426 -3.57 32.46 -19.20
CA ASP A 426 -4.42 33.31 -18.38
C ASP A 426 -5.52 32.48 -17.70
N VAL A 427 -6.04 33.01 -16.60
CA VAL A 427 -7.26 32.52 -15.94
C VAL A 427 -8.29 33.63 -15.99
N ASN A 428 -9.42 33.38 -16.66
CA ASN A 428 -10.49 34.34 -16.89
C ASN A 428 -9.98 35.68 -17.49
N GLY A 429 -8.97 35.63 -18.35
CA GLY A 429 -8.37 36.81 -18.98
C GLY A 429 -7.32 37.54 -18.13
N ILE A 430 -7.02 37.07 -16.93
CA ILE A 430 -5.95 37.59 -16.07
C ILE A 430 -4.67 36.80 -16.37
N GLU A 431 -3.65 37.47 -16.92
CA GLU A 431 -2.37 36.84 -17.28
C GLU A 431 -1.62 36.30 -16.04
N ILE A 432 -1.03 35.10 -16.16
CA ILE A 432 -0.44 34.33 -15.04
C ILE A 432 1.09 34.41 -15.01
N ILE A 433 1.68 35.36 -15.74
CA ILE A 433 3.14 35.39 -15.99
C ILE A 433 3.97 35.38 -14.69
N THR A 434 3.42 35.84 -13.57
CA THR A 434 4.11 35.92 -12.26
C THR A 434 3.81 34.77 -11.28
N GLU A 435 2.94 33.82 -11.62
CA GLU A 435 2.41 32.83 -10.66
C GLU A 435 2.71 31.36 -11.03
N LYS A 436 3.57 31.16 -12.02
CA LYS A 436 4.15 29.86 -12.33
C LYS A 436 5.18 29.49 -11.27
N VAL A 437 5.04 28.30 -10.70
CA VAL A 437 6.04 27.74 -9.79
C VAL A 437 7.13 27.09 -10.64
N GLU A 438 8.39 27.52 -10.45
CA GLU A 438 9.51 27.06 -11.28
C GLU A 438 9.89 25.62 -10.98
N SER A 439 9.85 25.24 -9.70
CA SER A 439 10.11 23.88 -9.23
C SER A 439 9.14 23.45 -8.13
N CYS A 440 8.86 22.15 -8.03
CA CYS A 440 8.23 21.51 -6.88
C CYS A 440 8.87 21.91 -5.55
N THR A 441 10.16 22.27 -5.56
CA THR A 441 10.87 22.72 -4.37
C THR A 441 10.41 24.09 -3.87
N ASP A 442 9.78 24.92 -4.70
CA ASP A 442 9.23 26.21 -4.29
C ASP A 442 7.84 26.07 -3.64
N LEU A 443 7.24 24.89 -3.71
CA LEU A 443 5.99 24.60 -3.02
C LEU A 443 6.19 24.40 -1.51
N PRO A 444 5.16 24.69 -0.69
CA PRO A 444 5.10 24.26 0.70
C PRO A 444 5.38 22.76 0.82
N GLU A 445 6.01 22.34 1.93
CA GLU A 445 6.45 20.94 2.13
C GLU A 445 5.32 19.92 1.92
N GLU A 446 4.11 20.26 2.36
CA GLU A 446 2.91 19.46 2.15
C GLU A 446 2.60 19.20 0.66
N ASP A 447 2.79 20.19 -0.22
CA ASP A 447 2.49 20.07 -1.65
C ASP A 447 3.69 19.51 -2.43
N ARG A 448 4.93 19.69 -1.94
CA ARG A 448 6.16 19.23 -2.59
C ARG A 448 6.20 17.73 -2.83
N ILE A 449 5.76 16.92 -1.85
CA ILE A 449 5.78 15.44 -1.93
C ILE A 449 4.94 14.91 -3.10
N ARG A 450 4.00 15.74 -3.61
CA ARG A 450 2.98 15.33 -4.57
C ARG A 450 3.19 15.92 -5.96
N CYS A 451 4.31 16.60 -6.15
CA CYS A 451 4.70 17.24 -7.38
C CYS A 451 5.87 16.52 -8.03
N ASP A 452 5.90 16.50 -9.36
CA ASP A 452 7.04 16.02 -10.13
C ASP A 452 7.38 16.99 -11.28
N ASP A 453 8.53 17.67 -11.13
CA ASP A 453 9.05 18.68 -12.05
C ASP A 453 9.33 18.13 -13.45
N THR A 454 9.44 16.82 -13.62
CA THR A 454 9.70 16.18 -14.92
C THR A 454 8.44 16.03 -15.75
N VAL A 455 7.27 15.94 -15.11
CA VAL A 455 5.99 15.64 -15.76
C VAL A 455 4.99 16.79 -15.71
N GLU A 456 5.15 17.75 -14.80
CA GLU A 456 4.13 18.77 -14.55
C GLU A 456 4.67 20.22 -14.54
N ASN A 457 3.78 21.15 -14.87
CA ASN A 457 3.91 22.59 -14.60
C ASN A 457 2.86 22.96 -13.56
N ILE A 458 3.17 23.91 -12.68
CA ILE A 458 2.28 24.30 -11.58
C ILE A 458 2.03 25.80 -11.63
N TYR A 459 0.80 26.18 -11.37
CA TYR A 459 0.34 27.56 -11.38
C TYR A 459 -0.53 27.82 -10.16
N TYR A 460 -0.29 28.93 -9.47
CA TYR A 460 -1.29 29.49 -8.59
C TYR A 460 -2.37 30.21 -9.43
N VAL A 461 -3.61 30.15 -8.94
CA VAL A 461 -4.68 31.02 -9.47
C VAL A 461 -4.49 32.42 -8.88
N PRO A 462 -4.59 33.48 -9.70
CA PRO A 462 -4.39 34.85 -9.23
C PRO A 462 -5.19 35.20 -8.00
N GLN A 463 -4.53 35.80 -7.00
CA GLN A 463 -5.17 36.20 -5.75
C GLN A 463 -6.31 37.20 -6.00
N GLN A 464 -6.20 38.01 -7.06
CA GLN A 464 -7.27 38.90 -7.50
C GLN A 464 -8.56 38.14 -7.82
N GLU A 465 -8.45 37.00 -8.51
CA GLU A 465 -9.58 36.17 -8.87
C GLU A 465 -10.15 35.44 -7.65
N ILE A 466 -9.30 34.93 -6.77
CA ILE A 466 -9.72 34.34 -5.49
C ILE A 466 -10.46 35.37 -4.62
N ASN A 467 -9.94 36.59 -4.53
CA ASN A 467 -10.54 37.67 -3.77
C ASN A 467 -11.89 38.09 -4.34
N ARG A 468 -12.04 38.13 -5.66
CA ARG A 468 -13.31 38.43 -6.34
C ARG A 468 -14.39 37.46 -5.89
N VAL A 469 -14.09 36.16 -5.90
CA VAL A 469 -15.01 35.10 -5.45
C VAL A 469 -15.36 35.25 -3.97
N ASN A 470 -14.35 35.44 -3.12
CA ASN A 470 -14.54 35.58 -1.68
C ASN A 470 -15.34 36.84 -1.28
N GLN A 471 -15.32 37.90 -2.10
CA GLN A 471 -16.02 39.17 -1.83
C GLN A 471 -17.44 39.20 -2.39
N GLU A 472 -17.64 38.70 -3.60
CA GLU A 472 -18.92 38.76 -4.31
C GLU A 472 -19.93 37.74 -3.74
N GLU A 473 -19.45 36.60 -3.24
CA GLU A 473 -20.31 35.51 -2.75
C GLU A 473 -20.10 35.25 -1.26
N LYS A 474 -21.02 35.75 -0.42
CA LYS A 474 -21.00 35.49 1.04
C LYS A 474 -21.13 34.01 1.39
N ASP A 475 -21.71 33.23 0.48
CA ASP A 475 -21.90 31.78 0.56
C ASP A 475 -21.70 31.19 -0.86
N ILE A 476 -20.48 30.79 -1.19
CA ILE A 476 -20.13 30.23 -2.50
C ILE A 476 -20.85 28.89 -2.67
N ILE A 477 -21.82 28.83 -3.58
CA ILE A 477 -22.53 27.59 -3.92
C ILE A 477 -21.71 26.85 -4.97
N ALA A 478 -21.42 27.52 -6.09
CA ALA A 478 -20.59 26.99 -7.15
C ALA A 478 -19.85 28.12 -7.86
N TYR A 479 -18.56 27.92 -8.07
CA TYR A 479 -17.69 28.87 -8.76
C TYR A 479 -16.94 28.18 -9.89
N THR A 480 -16.92 28.78 -11.08
CA THR A 480 -16.19 28.23 -12.24
C THR A 480 -15.29 29.27 -12.86
N PHE A 481 -14.04 28.90 -13.11
CA PHE A 481 -13.10 29.69 -13.90
C PHE A 481 -12.55 28.89 -15.07
N ARG A 482 -12.02 29.59 -16.06
CA ARG A 482 -11.42 29.02 -17.26
C ARG A 482 -9.96 29.43 -17.34
N ALA A 483 -9.10 28.44 -17.45
CA ALA A 483 -7.69 28.61 -17.73
C ALA A 483 -7.46 28.35 -19.22
N HIS A 484 -7.02 29.36 -19.97
CA HIS A 484 -6.58 29.16 -21.34
C HIS A 484 -5.15 28.65 -21.33
N THR A 485 -4.82 27.76 -22.27
CA THR A 485 -3.50 27.15 -22.31
C THR A 485 -2.87 27.28 -23.70
N LYS A 486 -1.54 27.14 -23.74
CA LYS A 486 -0.74 27.05 -24.95
C LYS A 486 0.10 25.78 -24.91
N ILE A 487 0.33 25.21 -26.10
CA ILE A 487 1.23 24.08 -26.30
C ILE A 487 2.64 24.63 -26.47
N THR A 488 3.55 24.22 -25.59
CA THR A 488 4.97 24.61 -25.61
C THR A 488 5.89 23.50 -26.11
N ASP A 489 5.49 22.24 -25.96
CA ASP A 489 6.25 21.08 -26.42
C ASP A 489 5.30 20.01 -26.96
N TYR A 490 5.11 20.01 -28.27
CA TYR A 490 4.24 19.07 -28.98
C TYR A 490 4.68 17.61 -28.75
N SER A 491 5.99 17.36 -28.81
CA SER A 491 6.57 16.01 -28.77
C SER A 491 6.33 15.28 -27.45
N ARG A 492 6.13 16.02 -26.35
CA ARG A 492 5.78 15.45 -25.04
C ARG A 492 4.31 15.07 -24.91
N LEU A 493 3.45 15.65 -25.74
CA LEU A 493 2.00 15.47 -25.66
C LEU A 493 1.50 14.41 -26.62
N VAL A 494 2.19 14.16 -27.73
CA VAL A 494 1.76 13.17 -28.72
C VAL A 494 2.70 11.99 -28.80
N GLY A 495 2.14 10.81 -29.08
CA GLY A 495 2.88 9.58 -29.31
C GLY A 495 2.34 8.83 -30.52
N ALA A 496 2.95 7.67 -30.82
CA ALA A 496 2.41 6.77 -31.83
C ALA A 496 1.02 6.24 -31.43
N GLU A 497 0.80 6.03 -30.14
CA GLU A 497 -0.49 5.73 -29.50
C GLU A 497 -0.91 6.91 -28.60
N PRO A 498 -2.20 7.01 -28.21
CA PRO A 498 -2.64 8.05 -27.29
C PRO A 498 -1.85 8.01 -25.98
N LEU A 499 -1.30 9.16 -25.59
CA LEU A 499 -0.59 9.30 -24.33
C LEU A 499 -1.56 9.70 -23.23
N GLN A 500 -1.46 9.07 -22.07
CA GLN A 500 -2.22 9.46 -20.89
C GLN A 500 -1.55 10.65 -20.20
N LYS A 501 -2.31 11.70 -19.92
CA LYS A 501 -1.89 12.91 -19.21
C LYS A 501 -2.89 13.23 -18.10
N ASN A 502 -2.41 13.89 -17.05
CA ASN A 502 -3.25 14.33 -15.95
C ASN A 502 -3.27 15.85 -15.86
N PHE A 503 -4.45 16.40 -15.67
CA PHE A 503 -4.63 17.74 -15.11
C PHE A 503 -5.02 17.57 -13.65
N LYS A 504 -4.33 18.26 -12.74
CA LYS A 504 -4.62 18.18 -11.32
C LYS A 504 -5.01 19.55 -10.80
N VAL A 505 -5.90 19.60 -9.83
CA VAL A 505 -6.27 20.83 -9.14
C VAL A 505 -6.28 20.56 -7.64
N THR A 506 -5.68 21.46 -6.87
CA THR A 506 -5.73 21.43 -5.41
C THR A 506 -6.31 22.75 -4.93
N ALA A 507 -7.37 22.71 -4.11
CA ALA A 507 -7.94 23.89 -3.48
C ALA A 507 -7.82 23.79 -1.96
N LYS A 508 -7.20 24.81 -1.34
CA LYS A 508 -7.15 24.99 0.11
C LYS A 508 -8.16 26.05 0.51
N TYR A 509 -8.99 25.78 1.51
CA TYR A 509 -10.10 26.65 1.87
C TYR A 509 -10.50 26.54 3.33
N LYS A 510 -11.24 27.54 3.81
CA LYS A 510 -11.89 27.56 5.12
C LYS A 510 -13.36 27.22 4.97
N TYR A 511 -13.81 26.22 5.68
CA TYR A 511 -15.18 25.74 5.66
C TYR A 511 -15.88 25.95 6.99
N ARG A 512 -17.19 26.20 6.96
CA ARG A 512 -18.04 26.31 8.14
C ARG A 512 -19.17 25.30 8.06
N TYR A 513 -19.17 24.33 8.96
CA TYR A 513 -20.27 23.40 9.13
C TYR A 513 -21.14 23.81 10.33
N THR A 514 -22.46 23.78 10.20
CA THR A 514 -23.39 24.21 11.24
C THR A 514 -24.48 23.18 11.46
N THR A 515 -24.71 22.79 12.72
CA THR A 515 -25.83 21.95 13.13
C THR A 515 -26.70 22.70 14.13
N LYS A 516 -28.02 22.49 14.08
CA LYS A 516 -29.00 23.22 14.88
C LYS A 516 -29.99 22.28 15.57
N ARG A 517 -30.48 22.66 16.74
CA ARG A 517 -31.56 21.96 17.46
C ARG A 517 -32.38 22.93 18.31
N ALA A 518 -33.70 22.81 18.24
CA ALA A 518 -34.62 23.54 19.12
C ALA A 518 -34.73 22.84 20.48
N ILE A 519 -34.70 23.61 21.56
CA ILE A 519 -34.82 23.14 22.95
C ILE A 519 -35.62 24.16 23.77
N THR A 520 -36.38 23.66 24.75
CA THR A 520 -37.20 24.48 25.65
C THR A 520 -36.50 24.70 26.99
N VAL A 521 -36.43 25.95 27.43
CA VAL A 521 -36.05 26.33 28.80
C VAL A 521 -37.30 26.84 29.52
N ALA A 522 -37.69 26.19 30.62
CA ALA A 522 -38.83 26.53 31.45
C ALA A 522 -38.41 27.31 32.71
N LYS A 523 -39.35 28.05 33.31
CA LYS A 523 -39.13 28.68 34.61
C LYS A 523 -39.07 27.59 35.68
N ALA A 524 -38.12 27.70 36.61
CA ALA A 524 -38.03 26.78 37.75
C ALA A 524 -39.36 26.75 38.52
N PRO A 525 -39.84 25.56 38.94
CA PRO A 525 -41.01 25.47 39.81
C PRO A 525 -40.74 26.24 41.11
N ALA A 526 -41.74 26.96 41.62
CA ALA A 526 -41.62 27.63 42.91
C ALA A 526 -41.47 26.57 44.00
N THR A 527 -40.31 26.53 44.63
CA THR A 527 -39.99 25.64 45.76
C THR A 527 -40.49 26.20 47.07
#